data_AF-A0A176WKS7-F1
#
_entry.id   AF-A0A176WKS7-F1
#
_cell.length_a   1.000
_cell.length_b   1.000
_cell.length_c   1.000
_cell.angle_alpha   90.00
_cell.angle_beta   90.00
_cell.angle_gamma   90.00
#
_symmetry.space_group_name_H-M   'P 1'
#
loop_
_entity.id
_entity.type
_entity.pdbx_description
1 polymer ?
#
loop_
_entity_poly.entity_id
_entity_poly.type
_entity_poly.pdbx_seq_one_letter_code
_entity_poly.pdbx_strand_id
1 'polypeptide(L)'
;MSGGPDPLFGLKNNFYLGAFQAAINESNVGGLSEAASVERDCLVYRSYIALGSYQLVIDEISSSAPTALQAVKLLAMYFQGGSNKEMALTSIQEWLADPAIASNPTLILVAGTIYAHERMYNDALKITHVGGTLDLCALNVQIYLKMNRTDFAEKQLKLMQQIDEDHTLTQLANAWCNICVVSTLYPHLHVDYESVCMMGC
;
A
#
# COMPACT_ATOMS: atom_id res chain seq x y z
N MET A 1 -0.45 -16.05 19.97
CA MET A 1 -1.13 -14.84 19.49
C MET A 1 -1.43 -13.97 20.70
N SER A 2 -0.72 -12.86 20.85
CA SER A 2 -0.99 -11.89 21.93
C SER A 2 -2.27 -11.13 21.59
N GLY A 3 -3.39 -11.49 22.21
CA GLY A 3 -4.70 -10.84 22.03
C GLY A 3 -4.82 -9.45 22.68
N GLY A 4 -3.75 -8.65 22.62
CA GLY A 4 -3.78 -7.25 23.03
C GLY A 4 -4.17 -6.35 21.85
N PRO A 5 -4.64 -5.12 22.11
CA PRO A 5 -4.91 -4.15 21.06
C PRO A 5 -3.62 -3.87 20.25
N ASP A 6 -3.74 -3.78 18.93
CA ASP A 6 -2.62 -3.44 18.05
C ASP A 6 -2.10 -2.04 18.43
N PRO A 7 -0.85 -1.91 18.93
CA PRO A 7 -0.31 -0.62 19.35
C PRO A 7 -0.18 0.38 18.20
N LEU A 8 -0.22 -0.07 16.95
CA LEU A 8 -0.16 0.76 15.75
C LEU A 8 -1.53 1.10 15.16
N PHE A 9 -2.63 0.67 15.80
CA PHE A 9 -3.98 0.84 15.26
C PHE A 9 -4.31 2.30 14.89
N GLY A 10 -4.04 3.27 15.79
CA GLY A 10 -4.32 4.69 15.54
C GLY A 10 -3.55 5.22 14.33
N LEU A 11 -2.26 4.90 14.26
CA LEU A 11 -1.38 5.29 13.16
C LEU A 11 -1.82 4.69 11.82
N LYS A 12 -2.13 3.38 11.79
CA LYS A 12 -2.64 2.69 10.60
C LYS A 12 -3.95 3.32 10.12
N ASN A 13 -4.88 3.55 11.04
CA ASN A 13 -6.17 4.13 10.71
C ASN A 13 -6.02 5.53 10.09
N ASN A 14 -5.22 6.41 10.70
CA ASN A 14 -4.92 7.72 10.14
C ASN A 14 -4.27 7.63 8.76
N PHE A 15 -3.32 6.72 8.59
CA PHE A 15 -2.65 6.50 7.31
C PHE A 15 -3.66 6.09 6.22
N TYR A 16 -4.51 5.09 6.48
CA TYR A 16 -5.49 4.60 5.51
C TYR A 16 -6.57 5.61 5.16
N LEU A 17 -6.92 6.49 6.09
CA LEU A 17 -7.86 7.59 5.87
C LEU A 17 -7.23 8.79 5.14
N GLY A 18 -5.93 8.74 4.81
CA GLY A 18 -5.21 9.84 4.16
C GLY A 18 -4.85 10.99 5.10
N ALA A 19 -5.03 10.82 6.42
CA ALA A 19 -4.62 11.79 7.43
C ALA A 19 -3.12 11.65 7.74
N PHE A 20 -2.27 11.78 6.72
CA PHE A 20 -0.84 11.49 6.78
C PHE A 20 -0.09 12.29 7.84
N GLN A 21 -0.41 13.58 8.00
CA GLN A 21 0.20 14.39 9.05
C GLN A 21 -0.18 13.91 10.46
N ALA A 22 -1.43 13.45 10.66
CA ALA A 22 -1.87 12.88 11.92
C ALA A 22 -1.18 11.54 12.20
N ALA A 23 -1.02 10.69 11.17
CA ALA A 23 -0.28 9.43 11.27
C ALA A 23 1.17 9.65 11.71
N ILE A 24 1.84 10.67 11.14
CA ILE A 24 3.21 11.05 11.55
C ILE A 24 3.23 11.53 13.01
N ASN A 25 2.28 12.36 13.43
CA ASN A 25 2.21 12.89 14.80
C ASN A 25 1.96 11.77 15.84
N GLU A 26 1.22 10.73 15.46
CA GLU A 26 0.93 9.56 16.31
C GLU A 26 2.04 8.50 16.31
N SER A 27 3.13 8.70 15.57
CA SER A 27 4.23 7.73 15.48
C SER A 27 5.02 7.51 16.76
N ASN A 28 4.87 8.38 17.76
CA ASN A 28 5.58 8.24 19.03
C ASN A 28 4.93 7.17 19.95
N VAL A 29 5.03 5.90 19.53
CA VAL A 29 4.56 4.74 20.28
C VAL A 29 5.75 4.03 20.91
N GLY A 30 5.77 3.96 22.24
CA GLY A 30 6.81 3.29 23.02
C GLY A 30 6.55 1.79 23.22
N GLY A 31 7.60 1.03 23.55
CA GLY A 31 7.49 -0.39 23.91
C GLY A 31 7.19 -1.34 22.74
N LEU A 32 7.42 -0.91 21.51
CA LEU A 32 7.24 -1.72 20.31
C LEU A 32 8.31 -2.82 20.22
N SER A 33 7.93 -3.96 19.65
CA SER A 33 8.90 -4.96 19.18
C SER A 33 9.71 -4.39 18.01
N GLU A 34 10.81 -5.05 17.65
CA GLU A 34 11.60 -4.67 16.48
C GLU A 34 10.75 -4.69 15.20
N ALA A 35 9.96 -5.75 15.01
CA ALA A 35 9.05 -5.86 13.86
C ALA A 35 7.99 -4.74 13.83
N ALA A 36 7.38 -4.41 14.98
CA ALA A 36 6.40 -3.33 15.05
C ALA A 36 7.04 -1.94 14.89
N SER A 37 8.30 -1.77 15.30
CA SER A 37 9.05 -0.54 15.06
C SER A 37 9.31 -0.33 13.57
N VAL A 38 9.70 -1.39 12.85
CA VAL A 38 9.88 -1.35 11.39
C VAL A 38 8.56 -1.07 10.69
N GLU A 39 7.45 -1.71 11.11
CA GLU A 39 6.12 -1.47 10.54
C GLU A 39 5.66 -0.02 10.73
N ARG A 40 5.84 0.53 11.94
CA ARG A 40 5.60 1.95 12.23
C ARG A 40 6.41 2.83 11.28
N ASP A 41 7.71 2.61 11.19
CA ASP A 41 8.60 3.45 10.38
C ASP A 41 8.22 3.38 8.89
N CYS A 42 7.86 2.19 8.38
CA CYS A 42 7.32 2.04 7.03
C CYS A 42 6.08 2.92 6.79
N LEU A 43 5.13 2.94 7.73
CA LEU A 43 3.90 3.75 7.61
C LEU A 43 4.20 5.26 7.71
N VAL A 44 5.14 5.67 8.57
CA VAL A 44 5.58 7.06 8.69
C VAL A 44 6.25 7.54 7.40
N TYR A 45 7.19 6.77 6.85
CA TYR A 45 7.86 7.15 5.61
C TYR A 45 6.93 7.16 4.41
N ARG A 46 5.98 6.22 4.32
CA ARG A 46 4.91 6.26 3.32
C ARG A 46 4.00 7.48 3.48
N SER A 47 3.74 7.93 4.71
CA SER A 47 3.04 9.20 4.97
C SER A 47 3.84 10.39 4.43
N TYR A 48 5.16 10.42 4.59
CA TYR A 48 6.01 11.45 3.98
C TYR A 48 6.00 11.42 2.45
N ILE A 49 6.02 10.22 1.84
CA ILE A 49 5.85 10.05 0.38
C ILE A 49 4.52 10.65 -0.05
N ALA A 50 3.44 10.38 0.69
CA ALA A 50 2.10 10.90 0.38
C ALA A 50 2.01 12.42 0.43
N LEU A 51 2.81 13.04 1.30
CA LEU A 51 2.95 14.49 1.43
C LEU A 51 3.96 15.09 0.44
N GLY A 52 4.51 14.30 -0.49
CA GLY A 52 5.48 14.74 -1.50
C GLY A 52 6.90 14.93 -0.98
N SER A 53 7.19 14.51 0.26
CA SER A 53 8.50 14.66 0.90
C SER A 53 9.46 13.51 0.56
N TYR A 54 9.65 13.23 -0.74
CA TYR A 54 10.43 12.07 -1.21
C TYR A 54 11.90 12.12 -0.79
N GLN A 55 12.53 13.29 -0.89
CA GLN A 55 13.96 13.46 -0.61
C GLN A 55 14.30 13.12 0.85
N LEU A 56 13.43 13.51 1.79
CA LEU A 56 13.58 13.16 3.21
C LEU A 56 13.64 11.64 3.39
N VAL A 57 12.73 10.90 2.76
CA VAL A 57 12.68 9.43 2.86
C VAL A 57 13.94 8.79 2.26
N ILE A 58 14.43 9.34 1.15
CA ILE A 58 15.63 8.86 0.47
C ILE A 58 16.88 9.07 1.33
N ASP A 59 16.97 10.20 2.03
CA ASP A 59 18.13 10.56 2.83
C ASP A 59 18.15 9.86 4.20
N GLU A 60 17.00 9.74 4.87
CA GLU A 60 16.89 9.14 6.21
C GLU A 60 17.04 7.62 6.20
N ILE A 61 16.55 6.95 5.15
CA ILE A 61 16.63 5.48 5.06
C ILE A 61 18.04 5.06 4.60
N SER A 62 18.86 4.58 5.55
CA SER A 62 20.22 4.10 5.31
C SER A 62 20.24 2.80 4.51
N SER A 63 21.34 2.48 3.81
CA SER A 63 21.48 1.21 3.06
C SER A 63 21.52 -0.05 3.93
N SER A 64 21.73 0.09 5.25
CA SER A 64 21.73 -1.02 6.21
C SER A 64 20.36 -1.26 6.85
N ALA A 65 19.34 -0.47 6.49
CA ALA A 65 18.02 -0.64 7.07
C ALA A 65 17.35 -1.95 6.58
N PRO A 66 16.38 -2.50 7.34
CA PRO A 66 15.61 -3.67 6.93
C PRO A 66 15.02 -3.54 5.52
N THR A 67 14.86 -4.67 4.83
CA THR A 67 14.30 -4.74 3.47
C THR A 67 12.99 -3.98 3.31
N ALA A 68 12.11 -4.03 4.32
CA ALA A 68 10.84 -3.32 4.31
C ALA A 68 11.03 -1.79 4.17
N LEU A 69 11.98 -1.21 4.90
CA LEU A 69 12.30 0.22 4.80
C LEU A 69 13.01 0.55 3.49
N GLN A 70 13.92 -0.32 3.02
CA GLN A 70 14.52 -0.11 1.71
C GLN A 70 13.48 -0.13 0.58
N ALA A 71 12.46 -0.99 0.67
CA ALA A 71 11.37 -1.00 -0.29
C ALA A 71 10.62 0.34 -0.30
N VAL A 72 10.34 0.91 0.88
CA VAL A 72 9.74 2.25 0.97
C VAL A 72 10.65 3.35 0.38
N LYS A 73 11.97 3.23 0.54
CA LYS A 73 12.94 4.11 -0.13
C LYS A 73 12.84 4.00 -1.66
N LEU A 74 12.75 2.78 -2.20
CA LEU A 74 12.54 2.57 -3.64
C LEU A 74 11.23 3.20 -4.13
N LEU A 75 10.18 3.17 -3.31
CA LEU A 75 8.92 3.85 -3.61
C LEU A 75 9.10 5.37 -3.69
N ALA A 76 9.82 5.96 -2.75
CA ALA A 76 10.13 7.40 -2.78
C ALA A 76 10.95 7.78 -4.02
N MET A 77 11.97 6.98 -4.36
CA MET A 77 12.77 7.15 -5.58
C MET A 77 11.92 7.07 -6.85
N TYR A 78 10.96 6.15 -6.90
CA TYR A 78 10.03 6.01 -8.01
C TYR A 78 9.18 7.28 -8.19
N PHE A 79 8.57 7.79 -7.13
CA PHE A 79 7.71 9.00 -7.20
C PHE A 79 8.48 10.30 -7.39
N GLN A 80 9.75 10.37 -6.97
CA GLN A 80 10.61 11.51 -7.28
C GLN A 80 10.83 11.68 -8.79
N GLY A 81 10.75 10.59 -9.55
CA GLY A 81 10.82 10.61 -11.01
C GLY A 81 12.24 10.70 -11.58
N GLY A 82 12.35 11.03 -12.87
CA GLY A 82 13.63 11.10 -13.58
C GLY A 82 14.35 9.75 -13.65
N SER A 83 15.68 9.75 -13.54
CA SER A 83 16.50 8.52 -13.52
C SER A 83 16.19 7.59 -12.34
N ASN A 84 15.68 8.14 -11.23
CA ASN A 84 15.36 7.36 -10.03
C ASN A 84 14.18 6.41 -10.26
N LYS A 85 13.26 6.77 -11.17
CA LYS A 85 12.14 5.93 -11.57
C LYS A 85 12.59 4.63 -12.25
N GLU A 86 13.48 4.74 -13.23
CA GLU A 86 14.00 3.58 -13.97
C GLU A 86 14.84 2.65 -13.08
N MET A 87 15.65 3.24 -12.20
CA MET A 87 16.40 2.48 -11.20
C MET A 87 15.47 1.72 -10.24
N ALA A 88 14.42 2.37 -9.72
CA ALA A 88 13.47 1.73 -8.82
C ALA A 88 12.76 0.54 -9.48
N LEU A 89 12.34 0.67 -10.75
CA LEU A 89 11.72 -0.42 -11.50
C LEU A 89 12.66 -1.62 -11.68
N THR A 90 13.93 -1.36 -11.98
CA THR A 90 14.94 -2.41 -12.17
C THR A 90 15.24 -3.11 -10.84
N SER A 91 15.45 -2.35 -9.77
CA SER A 91 15.72 -2.90 -8.44
C SER A 91 14.57 -3.76 -7.92
N ILE A 92 13.32 -3.38 -8.17
CA ILE A 92 12.16 -4.21 -7.76
C ILE A 92 12.15 -5.55 -8.47
N GLN A 93 12.47 -5.59 -9.77
CA GLN A 93 12.53 -6.85 -10.52
C GLN A 93 13.63 -7.75 -9.97
N GLU A 94 14.81 -7.20 -9.68
CA GLU A 94 15.93 -7.94 -9.07
C GLU A 94 15.55 -8.48 -7.68
N TRP A 95 14.88 -7.68 -6.86
CA TRP A 95 14.55 -8.04 -5.49
C TRP A 95 13.44 -9.08 -5.40
N LEU A 96 12.46 -9.01 -6.32
CA LEU A 96 11.43 -10.05 -6.45
C LEU A 96 11.99 -11.37 -6.98
N ALA A 97 13.14 -11.35 -7.66
CA ALA A 97 13.82 -12.56 -8.10
C ALA A 97 14.63 -13.24 -6.99
N ASP A 98 14.94 -12.53 -5.90
CA ASP A 98 15.65 -13.09 -4.74
C ASP A 98 14.67 -13.74 -3.74
N PRO A 99 14.66 -15.08 -3.60
CA PRO A 99 13.74 -15.78 -2.70
C PRO A 99 13.89 -15.41 -1.23
N ALA A 100 15.05 -14.88 -0.81
CA ALA A 100 15.31 -14.52 0.57
C ALA A 100 14.47 -13.30 1.01
N ILE A 101 14.16 -12.39 0.09
CA ILE A 101 13.46 -11.15 0.38
C ILE A 101 12.11 -11.02 -0.34
N ALA A 102 11.87 -11.78 -1.40
CA ALA A 102 10.65 -11.71 -2.21
C ALA A 102 9.35 -12.03 -1.45
N SER A 103 9.43 -12.70 -0.29
CA SER A 103 8.27 -12.97 0.58
C SER A 103 7.94 -11.83 1.54
N ASN A 104 8.74 -10.76 1.58
CA ASN A 104 8.50 -9.63 2.46
C ASN A 104 7.21 -8.87 2.06
N PRO A 105 6.19 -8.76 2.93
CA PRO A 105 4.91 -8.15 2.56
C PRO A 105 5.01 -6.69 2.13
N THR A 106 5.91 -5.91 2.75
CA THR A 106 6.12 -4.49 2.39
C THR A 106 6.77 -4.37 1.02
N LEU A 107 7.73 -5.25 0.69
CA LEU A 107 8.32 -5.29 -0.66
C LEU A 107 7.25 -5.62 -1.71
N ILE A 108 6.43 -6.63 -1.46
CA ILE A 108 5.34 -7.01 -2.38
C ILE A 108 4.35 -5.86 -2.55
N LEU A 109 4.00 -5.16 -1.46
CA LEU A 109 3.09 -4.02 -1.50
C LEU A 109 3.66 -2.86 -2.33
N VAL A 110 4.92 -2.50 -2.12
CA VAL A 110 5.62 -1.46 -2.88
C VAL A 110 5.71 -1.84 -4.36
N ALA A 111 6.13 -3.07 -4.66
CA ALA A 111 6.23 -3.55 -6.02
C ALA A 111 4.88 -3.57 -6.74
N GLY A 112 3.83 -4.06 -6.07
CA GLY A 112 2.48 -4.05 -6.59
C GLY A 112 1.95 -2.62 -6.83
N THR A 113 2.28 -1.68 -5.95
CA THR A 113 1.95 -0.25 -6.11
C THR A 113 2.62 0.33 -7.36
N ILE A 114 3.93 0.12 -7.51
CA ILE A 114 4.70 0.63 -8.66
C ILE A 114 4.20 0.02 -9.96
N TYR A 115 3.99 -1.30 -10.01
CA TYR A 115 3.42 -1.96 -11.19
C TYR A 115 2.01 -1.47 -11.51
N ALA A 116 1.18 -1.18 -10.51
CA ALA A 116 -0.15 -0.59 -10.73
C ALA A 116 -0.04 0.82 -11.34
N HIS A 117 0.92 1.64 -10.90
CA HIS A 117 1.18 2.95 -11.50
C HIS A 117 1.72 2.87 -12.95
N GLU A 118 2.54 1.86 -13.25
CA GLU A 118 2.99 1.56 -14.62
C GLU A 118 1.92 0.88 -15.48
N ARG A 119 0.69 0.68 -14.95
CA ARG A 119 -0.41 -0.05 -15.62
C ARG A 119 -0.08 -1.51 -15.96
N MET A 120 0.92 -2.08 -15.29
CA MET A 120 1.32 -3.49 -15.37
C MET A 120 0.47 -4.34 -14.42
N TYR A 121 -0.86 -4.25 -14.54
CA TYR A 121 -1.80 -4.81 -13.57
C TYR A 121 -1.68 -6.33 -13.40
N ASN A 122 -1.44 -7.06 -14.50
CA ASN A 122 -1.28 -8.51 -14.43
C ASN A 122 -0.03 -8.90 -13.64
N ASP A 123 1.06 -8.15 -13.78
CA ASP A 123 2.30 -8.43 -13.05
C ASP A 123 2.21 -8.01 -11.59
N ALA A 124 1.49 -6.92 -11.29
CA ALA A 124 1.12 -6.57 -9.92
C ALA A 124 0.33 -7.71 -9.25
N LEU A 125 -0.75 -8.18 -9.89
CA LEU A 125 -1.60 -9.25 -9.34
C LEU A 125 -0.85 -10.57 -9.14
N LYS A 126 0.12 -10.91 -9.99
CA LYS A 126 0.93 -12.13 -9.84
C LYS A 126 1.67 -12.17 -8.50
N ILE A 127 2.15 -11.04 -8.01
CA ILE A 127 2.93 -10.97 -6.77
C ILE A 127 2.06 -10.69 -5.54
N THR A 128 1.03 -9.86 -5.67
CA THR A 128 0.21 -9.42 -4.52
C THR A 128 -0.76 -10.48 -4.03
N HIS A 129 -1.20 -11.42 -4.87
CA HIS A 129 -2.06 -12.54 -4.44
C HIS A 129 -1.38 -13.47 -3.44
N VAL A 130 -0.05 -13.50 -3.40
CA VAL A 130 0.73 -14.43 -2.57
C VAL A 130 0.82 -13.97 -1.10
N GLY A 131 0.84 -12.66 -0.86
CA GLY A 131 1.22 -12.11 0.46
C GLY A 131 0.10 -12.05 1.51
N GLY A 132 -1.16 -12.26 1.13
CA GLY A 132 -2.27 -12.55 2.06
C GLY A 132 -2.64 -11.50 3.13
N THR A 133 -1.99 -10.33 3.18
CA THR A 133 -2.33 -9.26 4.14
C THR A 133 -3.53 -8.44 3.68
N LEU A 134 -4.23 -7.78 4.61
CA LEU A 134 -5.34 -6.89 4.28
C LEU A 134 -4.91 -5.73 3.37
N ASP A 135 -3.69 -5.20 3.53
CA ASP A 135 -3.12 -4.19 2.62
C ASP A 135 -3.00 -4.69 1.18
N LEU A 136 -2.51 -5.92 0.99
CA LEU A 136 -2.39 -6.52 -0.35
C LEU A 136 -3.76 -6.86 -0.94
N CYS A 137 -4.71 -7.28 -0.11
CA CYS A 137 -6.09 -7.45 -0.55
C CYS A 137 -6.73 -6.13 -0.99
N ALA A 138 -6.53 -5.05 -0.23
CA ALA A 138 -7.01 -3.73 -0.59
C ALA A 138 -6.37 -3.23 -1.90
N LEU A 139 -5.07 -3.43 -2.06
CA LEU A 139 -4.37 -3.11 -3.32
C LEU A 139 -4.94 -3.91 -4.50
N ASN A 140 -5.23 -5.20 -4.31
CA ASN A 140 -5.85 -6.03 -5.34
C ASN A 140 -7.24 -5.53 -5.74
N VAL A 141 -8.06 -5.10 -4.78
CA VAL A 141 -9.35 -4.44 -5.06
C VAL A 141 -9.12 -3.23 -5.96
N GLN A 142 -8.18 -2.34 -5.60
CA GLN A 142 -7.87 -1.16 -6.40
C GLN A 142 -7.40 -1.52 -7.83
N ILE A 143 -6.53 -2.52 -7.98
CA ILE A 143 -6.05 -2.97 -9.29
C ILE A 143 -7.22 -3.51 -10.13
N TYR A 144 -8.08 -4.37 -9.56
CA TYR A 144 -9.23 -4.90 -10.29
C TYR A 144 -10.22 -3.82 -10.71
N LEU A 145 -10.47 -2.82 -9.87
CA LEU A 145 -11.29 -1.67 -10.22
C LEU A 145 -10.66 -0.87 -11.38
N LYS A 146 -9.34 -0.61 -11.36
CA LYS A 146 -8.62 0.03 -12.48
C LYS A 146 -8.64 -0.77 -13.78
N MET A 147 -8.80 -2.09 -13.68
CA MET A 147 -9.00 -2.98 -14.84
C MET A 147 -10.45 -3.05 -15.32
N ASN A 148 -11.38 -2.32 -14.70
CA ASN A 148 -12.83 -2.44 -14.91
C ASN A 148 -13.36 -3.86 -14.66
N ARG A 149 -12.74 -4.59 -13.73
CA ARG A 149 -13.12 -5.97 -13.34
C ARG A 149 -13.76 -5.97 -11.96
N THR A 150 -14.93 -5.34 -11.86
CA THR A 150 -15.71 -5.23 -10.61
C THR A 150 -16.05 -6.61 -10.03
N ASP A 151 -16.27 -7.60 -10.88
CA ASP A 151 -16.53 -9.00 -10.49
C ASP A 151 -15.39 -9.61 -9.67
N PHE A 152 -14.14 -9.29 -10.00
CA PHE A 152 -12.99 -9.74 -9.22
C PHE A 152 -12.72 -8.86 -8.00
N ALA A 153 -12.97 -7.55 -8.10
CA ALA A 153 -12.89 -6.64 -6.95
C ALA A 153 -13.86 -7.06 -5.82
N GLU A 154 -15.10 -7.43 -6.15
CA GLU A 154 -16.08 -7.92 -5.18
C GLU A 154 -15.68 -9.25 -4.52
N LYS A 155 -15.06 -10.16 -5.29
CA LYS A 155 -14.52 -11.40 -4.72
C LYS A 155 -13.42 -11.12 -3.70
N GLN A 156 -12.54 -10.19 -4.03
CA GLN A 156 -11.46 -9.78 -3.13
C GLN A 156 -12.00 -9.07 -1.88
N LEU A 157 -13.02 -8.22 -2.03
CA LEU A 157 -13.71 -7.58 -0.91
C LEU A 157 -14.34 -8.61 0.04
N LYS A 158 -14.97 -9.66 -0.49
CA LYS A 158 -15.54 -10.74 0.33
C LYS A 158 -14.47 -11.46 1.16
N LEU A 159 -13.26 -11.64 0.61
CA LEU A 159 -12.13 -12.18 1.38
C LEU A 159 -11.73 -11.22 2.51
N MET A 160 -11.68 -9.92 2.25
CA MET A 160 -11.38 -8.92 3.30
C MET A 160 -12.43 -8.95 4.42
N GLN A 161 -13.72 -9.01 4.06
CA GLN A 161 -14.83 -9.13 5.02
C GLN A 161 -14.76 -10.40 5.88
N GLN A 162 -14.28 -11.51 5.31
CA GLN A 162 -14.07 -12.76 6.07
C GLN A 162 -12.89 -12.67 7.04
N ILE A 163 -11.87 -11.88 6.72
CA ILE A 163 -10.71 -11.66 7.60
C ILE A 163 -11.11 -10.73 8.74
N ASP A 164 -11.63 -9.55 8.41
CA ASP A 164 -12.08 -8.54 9.36
C ASP A 164 -13.02 -7.55 8.64
N GLU A 165 -14.32 -7.65 8.90
CA GLU A 165 -15.35 -6.78 8.32
C GLU A 165 -15.25 -5.33 8.82
N ASP A 166 -14.87 -5.13 10.09
CA ASP A 166 -14.84 -3.81 10.74
C ASP A 166 -13.52 -3.07 10.50
N HIS A 167 -12.51 -3.74 9.91
CA HIS A 167 -11.24 -3.12 9.57
C HIS A 167 -11.41 -1.93 8.61
N THR A 168 -10.70 -0.83 8.86
CA THR A 168 -10.75 0.40 8.05
C THR A 168 -10.54 0.13 6.56
N LEU A 169 -9.59 -0.74 6.22
CA LEU A 169 -9.35 -1.15 4.82
C LEU A 169 -10.52 -1.87 4.17
N THR A 170 -11.21 -2.74 4.91
CA THR A 170 -12.38 -3.45 4.40
C THR A 170 -13.51 -2.47 4.14
N GLN A 171 -13.72 -1.51 5.04
CA GLN A 171 -14.70 -0.44 4.86
C GLN A 171 -14.37 0.48 3.68
N LEU A 172 -13.10 0.84 3.49
CA LEU A 172 -12.65 1.61 2.33
C LEU A 172 -12.83 0.83 1.02
N ALA A 173 -12.44 -0.44 0.98
CA ALA A 173 -12.63 -1.30 -0.18
C ALA A 173 -14.11 -1.47 -0.55
N ASN A 174 -14.98 -1.58 0.46
CA ASN A 174 -16.44 -1.59 0.26
C ASN A 174 -16.92 -0.27 -0.37
N ALA A 175 -16.48 0.87 0.15
CA ALA A 175 -16.80 2.18 -0.42
C ALA A 175 -16.36 2.31 -1.89
N TRP A 176 -15.14 1.87 -2.24
CA TRP A 176 -14.64 1.91 -3.61
C TRP A 176 -15.47 1.06 -4.58
N CYS A 177 -15.81 -0.17 -4.18
CA CYS A 177 -16.68 -1.05 -4.97
C CYS A 177 -18.07 -0.41 -5.19
N ASN A 178 -18.67 0.15 -4.14
CA ASN A 178 -19.99 0.79 -4.24
C ASN A 178 -19.99 2.00 -5.18
N ILE A 179 -18.96 2.85 -5.11
CA ILE A 179 -18.80 4.00 -6.02
C ILE A 179 -18.71 3.53 -7.48
N CYS A 180 -18.01 2.43 -7.74
CA CYS A 180 -17.86 1.89 -9.09
C CYS A 180 -19.18 1.36 -9.67
N VAL A 181 -19.98 0.66 -8.85
CA VAL A 181 -21.33 0.21 -9.23
C VAL A 181 -22.23 1.39 -9.57
N VAL A 182 -22.22 2.45 -8.76
CA VAL A 182 -23.01 3.67 -9.02
C VAL A 182 -22.57 4.33 -10.32
N SER A 183 -21.27 4.45 -10.57
CA SER A 183 -20.74 5.05 -11.81
C SER A 183 -21.15 4.26 -13.06
N THR A 184 -21.25 2.93 -12.95
CA THR A 184 -21.73 2.05 -14.04
C THR A 184 -23.22 2.25 -14.32
N LEU A 185 -24.02 2.49 -13.27
CA LEU A 185 -25.46 2.77 -13.39
C LEU A 185 -25.74 4.21 -13.88
N TYR A 186 -24.83 5.14 -13.64
CA TYR A 186 -24.97 6.55 -14.00
C TYR A 186 -23.74 7.09 -14.74
N PRO A 187 -23.57 6.79 -16.05
CA PRO A 187 -22.35 7.11 -16.80
C PRO A 187 -22.00 8.60 -16.93
N HIS A 188 -22.93 9.49 -16.60
CA HIS A 188 -22.75 10.95 -16.62
C HIS A 188 -22.10 11.49 -15.34
N LEU A 189 -22.02 10.69 -14.28
CA LEU A 189 -21.22 10.95 -13.08
C LEU A 189 -19.82 10.36 -13.33
N HIS A 190 -18.98 11.08 -14.07
CA HIS A 190 -17.59 10.66 -14.27
C HIS A 190 -16.85 10.74 -12.93
N VAL A 191 -16.65 9.59 -12.28
CA VAL A 191 -15.80 9.51 -11.08
C VAL A 191 -14.38 9.24 -11.56
N ASP A 192 -13.50 10.22 -11.38
CA ASP A 192 -12.06 10.03 -11.63
C ASP A 192 -11.49 9.05 -10.59
N TYR A 193 -11.35 7.78 -10.98
CA TYR A 193 -10.75 6.73 -10.15
C TYR A 193 -9.27 6.97 -9.81
N GLU A 194 -8.64 8.04 -10.32
CA GLU A 194 -7.34 8.52 -9.83
C GLU A 194 -7.46 9.24 -8.48
N SER A 195 -8.63 9.82 -8.18
CA SER A 195 -8.91 10.57 -6.95
C SER A 195 -9.43 9.70 -5.80
N VAL A 196 -9.79 8.44 -6.08
CA VAL A 196 -10.05 7.43 -5.05
C VAL A 196 -8.70 7.10 -4.42
N CYS A 197 -8.38 7.78 -3.31
CA CYS A 197 -7.13 7.72 -2.56
C CYS A 197 -6.38 6.40 -2.80
N MET A 198 -5.40 6.43 -3.69
CA MET A 198 -4.47 5.31 -3.79
C MET A 198 -3.83 5.18 -2.43
N MET A 199 -3.90 3.99 -1.83
CA MET A 199 -3.02 3.64 -0.71
C MET A 199 -1.54 3.62 -1.15
N GLY A 200 -1.28 3.91 -2.43
CA GLY A 200 0.00 3.86 -3.13
C GLY A 200 0.94 5.01 -2.83
N CYS A 201 0.85 5.62 -1.65
CA CYS A 201 1.97 6.36 -1.09
C CYS A 201 2.68 5.51 -0.03
#